data_AF-A0A4Q0YXT3-F1
#
_entry.id   AF-A0A4Q0YXT3-F1
#
_cell.length_a   1.000
_cell.length_b   1.000
_cell.length_c   1.000
_cell.angle_alpha   90.00
_cell.angle_beta   90.00
_cell.angle_gamma   90.00
#
_symmetry.space_group_name_H-M   'P 1'
#
loop_
_entity.id
_entity.type
_entity.pdbx_description
1 polymer ?
#
loop_
_entity_poly.entity_id
_entity_poly.type
_entity_poly.pdbx_seq_one_letter_code
_entity_poly.pdbx_strand_id
1 'polypeptide(L)'
;MFSVAVTEVISSTGEDAFEKLDLTSAAVDTTIVDDGNSVVDVSLTQDNASVTEGGTVTYTVELSHVAPAGSKVKIEYEYANAQGEDITEIREASIGPDGKTATFTVQTTDDVLNEASEDFSVRVTEVLTSTGEDAFENISLTGAKLDTTIVDDGLSEVTVTVDGNDTVTEGLATEYTFNLSSPAPEGSKAIIRYTYTDDNGNETSELTEVSVNDSVAVYSLSTTDNYLWQNDKSVSVELVNIVDANGQNTFEKLDVSAASKDVTIAEDAGTAYADTVKVTLSGDETVTEGETASYTVQLDQFAPPGSTVKLSYTYIDAEKNDIVEQATATVGEDGYTATFTINTVDDALRESGDSIVLFEAEDYTSYHDADDRDSGFAFLGSSYRDGPYSGVDVAKTDDGHVVSWIEDGEWLQFDTQLLTGEYRIEVRVSGESDGDIELALGDASVQATFDTDSEDTFQTIDLGKLSLSDDSPDLRVNFADSGFQVDWIRFVPVVEEGSASVFVTEPSQSP
;
A
#
# COMPACT_ATOMS: atom_id res chain seq x y z
N MET A 1 -36.59 52.09 74.71
CA MET A 1 -37.00 52.75 75.97
C MET A 1 -37.17 54.23 75.68
N PHE A 2 -38.22 54.87 76.19
CA PHE A 2 -38.40 56.32 76.12
C PHE A 2 -38.79 56.84 77.51
N SER A 3 -38.43 58.09 77.82
CA SER A 3 -38.79 58.74 79.08
C SER A 3 -39.86 59.80 78.83
N VAL A 4 -40.92 59.79 79.63
CA VAL A 4 -41.87 60.91 79.71
C VAL A 4 -41.57 61.67 80.99
N ALA A 5 -41.31 62.97 80.87
CA ALA A 5 -41.03 63.82 82.02
C ALA A 5 -41.87 65.09 81.99
N VAL A 6 -42.31 65.55 83.17
CA VAL A 6 -42.88 66.89 83.35
C VAL A 6 -41.73 67.88 83.41
N THR A 7 -41.68 68.80 82.47
CA THR A 7 -40.63 69.84 82.40
C THR A 7 -41.04 71.14 83.08
N GLU A 8 -42.33 71.44 83.10
CA GLU A 8 -42.89 72.65 83.71
C GLU A 8 -44.38 72.46 84.03
N VAL A 9 -44.92 73.31 84.91
CA VAL A 9 -46.37 73.42 85.13
C VAL A 9 -46.74 74.89 85.05
N ILE A 10 -47.43 75.26 83.98
CA ILE A 10 -47.86 76.64 83.70
C ILE A 10 -49.38 76.80 83.91
N SER A 11 -49.78 78.01 84.27
CA SER A 11 -51.17 78.41 84.47
C SER A 11 -51.90 78.60 83.14
N SER A 12 -53.23 78.80 83.19
CA SER A 12 -54.05 79.04 81.99
C SER A 12 -53.70 80.33 81.22
N THR A 13 -52.88 81.21 81.82
CA THR A 13 -52.35 82.42 81.19
C THR A 13 -50.92 82.27 80.67
N GLY A 14 -50.31 81.09 80.83
CA GLY A 14 -48.96 80.79 80.33
C GLY A 14 -47.80 81.20 81.25
N GLU A 15 -48.07 81.63 82.48
CA GLU A 15 -47.06 81.91 83.51
C GLU A 15 -46.84 80.69 84.42
N ASP A 16 -45.69 80.60 85.10
CA ASP A 16 -45.39 79.55 86.08
C ASP A 16 -46.54 79.41 87.10
N ALA A 17 -47.05 78.19 87.28
CA ALA A 17 -48.17 77.95 88.18
C ALA A 17 -47.78 77.91 89.67
N PHE A 18 -46.49 77.71 89.97
CA PHE A 18 -45.97 77.54 91.33
C PHE A 18 -44.63 78.27 91.50
N GLU A 19 -44.36 78.81 92.69
CA GLU A 19 -43.13 79.57 92.99
C GLU A 19 -41.88 78.67 93.09
N LYS A 20 -42.08 77.36 93.29
CA LYS A 20 -41.01 76.35 93.30
C LYS A 20 -41.57 74.98 92.90
N LEU A 21 -40.95 74.35 91.90
CA LEU A 21 -41.32 73.03 91.40
C LEU A 21 -40.22 72.01 91.71
N ASP A 22 -40.60 70.86 92.26
CA ASP A 22 -39.70 69.72 92.45
C ASP A 22 -40.02 68.65 91.39
N LEU A 23 -39.09 68.49 90.45
CA LEU A 23 -39.21 67.58 89.31
C LEU A 23 -38.40 66.29 89.50
N THR A 24 -37.78 66.10 90.66
CA THR A 24 -36.84 64.98 90.89
C THR A 24 -37.48 63.60 90.75
N SER A 25 -38.80 63.50 90.86
CA SER A 25 -39.58 62.26 90.67
C SER A 25 -40.62 62.37 89.54
N ALA A 26 -40.47 63.34 88.64
CA ALA A 26 -41.48 63.66 87.63
C ALA A 26 -41.16 63.07 86.24
N ALA A 27 -40.39 61.97 86.19
CA ALA A 27 -40.06 61.24 84.98
C ALA A 27 -40.42 59.76 85.12
N VAL A 28 -40.87 59.15 84.03
CA VAL A 28 -41.15 57.71 83.92
C VAL A 28 -40.49 57.19 82.66
N ASP A 29 -39.59 56.22 82.84
CA ASP A 29 -39.06 55.43 81.74
C ASP A 29 -40.06 54.34 81.35
N THR A 30 -40.39 54.29 80.07
CA THR A 30 -41.22 53.26 79.46
C THR A 30 -40.36 52.43 78.51
N THR A 31 -40.33 51.11 78.72
CA THR A 31 -39.69 50.18 77.80
C THR A 31 -40.73 49.71 76.79
N ILE A 32 -40.42 49.86 75.51
CA ILE A 32 -41.15 49.19 74.44
C ILE A 32 -40.63 47.76 74.42
N VAL A 33 -41.52 46.79 74.56
CA VAL A 33 -41.22 45.36 74.40
C VAL A 33 -41.76 44.95 73.04
N ASP A 34 -40.88 44.43 72.20
CA ASP A 34 -41.26 43.86 70.93
C ASP A 34 -42.08 42.58 71.15
N ASP A 35 -43.09 42.36 70.31
CA ASP A 35 -43.96 41.20 70.41
C ASP A 35 -43.42 39.95 69.70
N GLY A 36 -42.36 40.13 68.89
CA GLY A 36 -41.60 39.09 68.21
C GLY A 36 -42.40 38.20 67.26
N ASN A 37 -43.63 38.56 66.92
CA ASN A 37 -44.55 37.69 66.17
C ASN A 37 -44.92 38.21 64.78
N SER A 38 -44.39 39.36 64.37
CA SER A 38 -44.56 39.90 63.03
C SER A 38 -43.92 38.97 61.99
N VAL A 39 -44.65 38.65 60.93
CA VAL A 39 -44.20 37.80 59.82
C VAL A 39 -44.22 38.61 58.53
N VAL A 40 -43.10 38.58 57.80
CA VAL A 40 -43.01 39.16 56.45
C VAL A 40 -43.13 38.06 55.41
N ASP A 41 -44.10 38.21 54.51
CA ASP A 41 -44.25 37.32 53.37
C ASP A 41 -43.27 37.73 52.28
N VAL A 42 -42.53 36.74 51.77
CA VAL A 42 -41.64 36.87 50.63
C VAL A 42 -42.26 36.11 49.47
N SER A 43 -42.48 36.79 48.36
CA SER A 43 -42.92 36.18 47.11
C SER A 43 -41.87 36.36 46.02
N LEU A 44 -41.74 35.36 45.17
CA LEU A 44 -40.91 35.39 43.97
C LEU A 44 -41.83 35.35 42.74
N THR A 45 -41.53 36.20 41.76
CA THR A 45 -42.19 36.21 40.44
C THR A 45 -41.11 36.18 39.36
N GLN A 46 -41.46 35.71 38.17
CA GLN A 46 -40.60 35.70 36.99
C GLN A 46 -41.35 36.26 35.78
N ASP A 47 -40.62 36.87 34.85
CA ASP A 47 -41.19 37.36 33.58
C ASP A 47 -41.53 36.22 32.62
N ASN A 48 -40.71 35.17 32.58
CA ASN A 48 -40.89 33.99 31.75
C ASN A 48 -40.71 32.70 32.56
N ALA A 49 -41.62 31.74 32.41
CA ALA A 49 -41.48 30.42 33.02
C ALA A 49 -40.67 29.43 32.17
N SER A 50 -40.46 29.77 30.90
CA SER A 50 -39.62 29.03 29.97
C SER A 50 -38.83 30.03 29.14
N VAL A 51 -37.56 29.73 28.91
CA VAL A 51 -36.60 30.57 28.22
C VAL A 51 -35.80 29.69 27.26
N THR A 52 -35.54 30.22 26.07
CA THR A 52 -34.66 29.55 25.12
C THR A 52 -33.20 29.77 25.52
N GLU A 53 -32.30 28.85 25.19
CA GLU A 53 -30.85 29.01 25.37
C GLU A 53 -30.33 30.34 24.79
N GLY A 54 -29.31 30.89 25.46
CA GLY A 54 -28.82 32.27 25.24
C GLY A 54 -29.78 33.39 25.68
N GLY A 55 -30.93 33.03 26.24
CA GLY A 55 -31.95 33.93 26.73
C GLY A 55 -31.71 34.44 28.17
N THR A 56 -32.66 35.23 28.65
CA THR A 56 -32.64 35.80 30.01
C THR A 56 -33.99 35.65 30.69
N VAL A 57 -33.97 35.32 31.98
CA VAL A 57 -35.14 35.37 32.87
C VAL A 57 -34.91 36.41 33.95
N THR A 58 -35.91 37.27 34.17
CA THR A 58 -35.91 38.27 35.24
C THR A 58 -36.77 37.82 36.39
N TYR A 59 -36.18 37.70 37.57
CA TYR A 59 -36.89 37.41 38.82
C TYR A 59 -37.10 38.69 39.62
N THR A 60 -38.27 38.80 40.22
CA THR A 60 -38.62 39.88 41.15
C THR A 60 -39.07 39.29 42.48
N VAL A 61 -38.32 39.62 43.52
CA VAL A 61 -38.67 39.35 44.92
C VAL A 61 -39.51 40.51 45.42
N GLU A 62 -40.63 40.22 46.06
CA GLU A 62 -41.49 41.21 46.71
C GLU A 62 -41.67 40.86 48.19
N LEU A 63 -41.50 41.88 49.05
CA LEU A 63 -41.71 41.81 50.49
C LEU A 63 -43.04 42.47 50.87
N SER A 64 -43.83 41.84 51.74
CA SER A 64 -45.07 42.46 52.23
C SER A 64 -44.81 43.72 53.07
N HIS A 65 -43.64 43.81 53.70
CA HIS A 65 -43.20 44.92 54.55
C HIS A 65 -41.86 45.51 54.08
N VAL A 66 -41.62 46.77 54.46
CA VAL A 66 -40.40 47.49 54.05
C VAL A 66 -39.18 46.99 54.82
N ALA A 67 -38.12 46.63 54.10
CA ALA A 67 -36.76 46.52 54.60
C ALA A 67 -36.00 47.83 54.34
N PRO A 68 -34.92 48.11 55.08
CA PRO A 68 -33.99 49.19 54.71
C PRO A 68 -33.53 49.05 53.25
N ALA A 69 -33.47 50.17 52.52
CA ALA A 69 -32.94 50.16 51.16
C ALA A 69 -31.48 49.67 51.17
N GLY A 70 -31.12 48.81 50.22
CA GLY A 70 -29.81 48.15 50.21
C GLY A 70 -29.70 46.88 51.08
N SER A 71 -30.78 46.47 51.75
CA SER A 71 -30.90 45.11 52.27
C SER A 71 -30.71 44.08 51.15
N LYS A 72 -30.24 42.88 51.49
CA LYS A 72 -29.89 41.81 50.56
C LYS A 72 -30.87 40.66 50.65
N VAL A 73 -31.21 40.08 49.51
CA VAL A 73 -31.93 38.82 49.40
C VAL A 73 -30.92 37.73 49.03
N LYS A 74 -30.87 36.64 49.78
CA LYS A 74 -30.05 35.46 49.47
C LYS A 74 -30.82 34.50 48.57
N ILE A 75 -30.15 34.02 47.53
CA ILE A 75 -30.73 33.20 46.47
C ILE A 75 -29.96 31.89 46.38
N GLU A 76 -30.70 30.79 46.32
CA GLU A 76 -30.18 29.45 46.06
C GLU A 76 -30.85 28.84 44.84
N TYR A 77 -30.13 27.92 44.19
CA TYR A 77 -30.54 27.20 43.00
C TYR A 77 -30.65 25.70 43.31
N GLU A 78 -31.65 25.05 42.72
CA GLU A 78 -31.83 23.60 42.74
C GLU A 78 -32.00 23.13 41.30
N TYR A 79 -31.26 22.11 40.89
CA TYR A 79 -31.26 21.62 39.52
C TYR A 79 -31.99 20.29 39.47
N ALA A 80 -33.03 20.18 38.64
CA ALA A 80 -33.77 18.93 38.48
C ALA A 80 -33.09 18.03 37.44
N ASN A 81 -32.82 18.59 36.26
CA ASN A 81 -32.08 17.97 35.17
C ASN A 81 -31.10 18.92 34.47
N ALA A 82 -31.25 20.23 34.65
CA ALA A 82 -30.22 21.20 34.29
C ALA A 82 -28.93 21.01 35.13
N GLN A 83 -27.91 21.77 34.81
CA GLN A 83 -26.59 21.85 35.41
C GLN A 83 -26.21 23.30 35.67
N GLY A 84 -25.14 23.50 36.44
CA GLY A 84 -24.66 24.85 36.77
C GLY A 84 -23.99 25.57 35.61
N GLU A 85 -23.71 24.89 34.50
CA GLU A 85 -23.08 25.47 33.30
C GLU A 85 -24.12 26.08 32.35
N ASP A 86 -25.38 25.62 32.40
CA ASP A 86 -26.47 26.08 31.54
C ASP A 86 -27.03 27.45 31.96
N ILE A 87 -26.64 27.95 33.14
CA ILE A 87 -27.03 29.26 33.62
C ILE A 87 -25.89 30.03 34.30
N THR A 88 -25.99 31.36 34.26
CA THR A 88 -25.18 32.23 35.14
C THR A 88 -25.94 32.58 36.43
N GLU A 89 -25.54 31.96 37.54
CA GLU A 89 -26.17 32.15 38.85
C GLU A 89 -25.96 33.56 39.45
N ILE A 90 -27.00 34.08 40.09
CA ILE A 90 -26.95 35.26 40.96
C ILE A 90 -27.38 34.86 42.37
N ARG A 91 -26.45 34.93 43.33
CA ARG A 91 -26.69 34.46 44.71
C ARG A 91 -27.16 35.54 45.69
N GLU A 92 -27.12 36.80 45.27
CA GLU A 92 -27.58 37.95 46.05
C GLU A 92 -28.26 38.98 45.16
N ALA A 93 -29.41 39.52 45.60
CA ALA A 93 -30.05 40.68 45.00
C ALA A 93 -30.28 41.78 46.04
N SER A 94 -30.16 43.05 45.65
CA SER A 94 -30.37 44.18 46.55
C SER A 94 -31.82 44.66 46.51
N ILE A 95 -32.41 44.86 47.68
CA ILE A 95 -33.68 45.56 47.85
C ILE A 95 -33.50 47.02 47.43
N GLY A 96 -34.40 47.48 46.58
CA GLY A 96 -34.39 48.80 45.98
C GLY A 96 -34.82 49.91 46.93
N PRO A 97 -34.91 51.16 46.43
CA PRO A 97 -35.27 52.33 47.23
C PRO A 97 -36.70 52.29 47.82
N ASP A 98 -37.59 51.46 47.27
CA ASP A 98 -38.95 51.25 47.80
C ASP A 98 -38.97 50.40 49.08
N GLY A 99 -37.85 49.77 49.42
CA GLY A 99 -37.72 48.87 50.56
C GLY A 99 -38.46 47.54 50.39
N LYS A 100 -39.04 47.24 49.22
CA LYS A 100 -39.92 46.08 49.04
C LYS A 100 -39.51 45.16 47.91
N THR A 101 -38.83 45.68 46.89
CA THR A 101 -38.54 44.90 45.69
C THR A 101 -37.05 44.68 45.51
N ALA A 102 -36.65 43.47 45.12
CA ALA A 102 -35.33 43.18 44.58
C ALA A 102 -35.48 42.47 43.25
N THR A 103 -34.71 42.87 42.25
CA THR A 103 -34.71 42.26 40.92
C THR A 103 -33.35 41.69 40.59
N PHE A 104 -33.31 40.53 39.96
CA PHE A 104 -32.09 39.95 39.40
C PHE A 104 -32.43 39.17 38.13
N THR A 105 -31.43 38.99 37.28
CA THR A 105 -31.56 38.28 36.00
C THR A 105 -30.68 37.05 36.00
N VAL A 106 -31.20 35.95 35.49
CA VAL A 106 -30.44 34.73 35.21
C VAL A 106 -30.34 34.59 33.69
N GLN A 107 -29.12 34.46 33.19
CA GLN A 107 -28.84 34.20 31.78
C GLN A 107 -28.76 32.69 31.58
N THR A 108 -29.35 32.16 30.52
CA THR A 108 -29.07 30.81 30.05
C THR A 108 -27.87 30.83 29.11
N THR A 109 -27.11 29.74 29.10
CA THR A 109 -26.00 29.53 28.16
C THR A 109 -26.57 29.14 26.81
N ASP A 110 -25.88 29.53 25.73
CA ASP A 110 -26.14 29.10 24.35
C ASP A 110 -24.90 28.30 23.94
N ASP A 111 -25.10 27.02 23.68
CA ASP A 111 -24.04 26.13 23.23
C ASP A 111 -24.48 25.31 22.01
N VAL A 112 -23.67 24.31 21.63
CA VAL A 112 -23.87 23.58 20.37
C VAL A 112 -24.59 22.26 20.53
N LEU A 113 -24.86 21.82 21.75
CA LEU A 113 -25.34 20.49 22.08
C LEU A 113 -26.85 20.41 21.91
N ASN A 114 -27.32 19.29 21.38
CA ASN A 114 -28.76 19.03 21.27
C ASN A 114 -29.27 18.41 22.55
N GLU A 115 -29.95 19.21 23.35
CA GLU A 115 -30.40 18.83 24.69
C GLU A 115 -31.92 18.77 24.80
N ALA A 116 -32.40 17.91 25.68
CA ALA A 116 -33.81 17.91 26.03
C ALA A 116 -34.09 19.12 26.94
N SER A 117 -35.32 19.63 26.97
CA SER A 117 -35.65 20.73 27.88
C SER A 117 -35.32 20.41 29.34
N GLU A 118 -34.74 21.39 30.01
CA GLU A 118 -34.19 21.24 31.36
C GLU A 118 -34.80 22.23 32.33
N ASP A 119 -34.89 21.85 33.60
CA ASP A 119 -35.51 22.63 34.65
C ASP A 119 -34.51 22.94 35.77
N PHE A 120 -34.51 24.21 36.19
CA PHE A 120 -33.90 24.67 37.44
C PHE A 120 -34.90 25.45 38.27
N SER A 121 -34.72 25.43 39.59
CA SER A 121 -35.51 26.21 40.54
C SER A 121 -34.68 27.31 41.17
N VAL A 122 -35.31 28.47 41.36
CA VAL A 122 -34.75 29.58 42.13
C VAL A 122 -35.53 29.73 43.43
N ARG A 123 -34.80 29.84 44.55
CA ARG A 123 -35.41 30.02 45.87
C ARG A 123 -34.74 31.15 46.65
N VAL A 124 -35.56 31.98 47.28
CA VAL A 124 -35.09 32.92 48.32
C VAL A 124 -34.96 32.18 49.64
N THR A 125 -33.81 32.34 50.31
CA THR A 125 -33.54 31.69 51.59
C THR A 125 -33.52 32.65 52.76
N GLU A 126 -33.02 33.87 52.56
CA GLU A 126 -32.86 34.86 53.63
C GLU A 126 -33.08 36.28 53.09
N VAL A 127 -33.49 37.18 53.99
CA VAL A 127 -33.47 38.62 53.77
C VAL A 127 -32.65 39.25 54.88
N LEU A 128 -31.51 39.82 54.50
CA LEU A 128 -30.51 40.38 55.40
C LEU A 128 -30.44 41.89 55.23
N THR A 129 -30.05 42.60 56.27
CA THR A 129 -29.61 43.98 56.20
C THR A 129 -28.34 44.11 55.35
N SER A 130 -27.98 45.34 54.97
CA SER A 130 -26.74 45.60 54.22
C SER A 130 -25.47 45.18 54.99
N THR A 131 -25.55 45.04 56.31
CA THR A 131 -24.47 44.54 57.18
C THR A 131 -24.49 43.04 57.41
N GLY A 132 -25.49 42.31 56.88
CA GLY A 132 -25.57 40.85 56.95
C GLY A 132 -26.30 40.27 58.16
N GLU A 133 -27.00 41.09 58.94
CA GLU A 133 -27.91 40.63 60.02
C GLU A 133 -29.32 40.39 59.46
N ASP A 134 -30.13 39.54 60.10
CA ASP A 134 -31.52 39.33 59.68
C ASP A 134 -32.29 40.66 59.60
N ALA A 135 -32.98 40.90 58.47
CA ALA A 135 -33.75 42.14 58.26
C ALA A 135 -35.09 42.15 59.00
N PHE A 136 -35.61 40.98 59.37
CA PHE A 136 -36.93 40.80 60.00
C PHE A 136 -36.86 39.71 61.07
N GLU A 137 -37.74 39.76 62.07
CA GLU A 137 -37.80 38.74 63.13
C GLU A 137 -38.29 37.39 62.59
N ASN A 138 -39.28 37.40 61.69
CA ASN A 138 -39.78 36.20 61.01
C ASN A 138 -40.07 36.48 59.54
N ILE A 139 -39.76 35.51 58.68
CA ILE A 139 -40.09 35.53 57.25
C ILE A 139 -40.87 34.26 56.86
N SER A 140 -41.82 34.41 55.94
CA SER A 140 -42.53 33.31 55.27
C SER A 140 -42.00 33.19 53.85
N LEU A 141 -41.35 32.06 53.55
CA LEU A 141 -40.75 31.75 52.25
C LEU A 141 -41.65 30.86 51.36
N THR A 142 -42.91 30.68 51.75
CA THR A 142 -43.83 29.74 51.08
C THR A 142 -44.05 30.09 49.60
N GLY A 143 -44.05 31.38 49.25
CA GLY A 143 -44.18 31.86 47.88
C GLY A 143 -42.87 32.22 47.20
N ALA A 144 -41.72 31.83 47.77
CA ALA A 144 -40.42 32.33 47.37
C ALA A 144 -39.56 31.27 46.64
N LYS A 145 -40.22 30.33 45.93
CA LYS A 145 -39.59 29.35 45.05
C LYS A 145 -40.34 29.33 43.71
N LEU A 146 -39.60 29.32 42.61
CA LEU A 146 -40.12 29.15 41.24
C LEU A 146 -39.24 28.21 40.45
N ASP A 147 -39.87 27.49 39.53
CA ASP A 147 -39.22 26.63 38.54
C ASP A 147 -39.18 27.36 37.19
N THR A 148 -38.14 27.11 36.43
CA THR A 148 -37.88 27.71 35.12
C THR A 148 -37.34 26.65 34.18
N THR A 149 -37.93 26.55 33.00
CA THR A 149 -37.54 25.59 31.96
C THR A 149 -36.63 26.26 30.93
N ILE A 150 -35.47 25.68 30.68
CA ILE A 150 -34.55 25.99 29.58
C ILE A 150 -34.96 25.12 28.38
N VAL A 151 -35.02 25.73 27.21
CA VAL A 151 -35.34 25.05 25.95
C VAL A 151 -34.20 25.31 24.97
N ASP A 152 -33.57 24.24 24.52
CA ASP A 152 -32.62 24.19 23.40
C ASP A 152 -33.10 25.06 22.22
N ASP A 153 -32.19 25.85 21.66
CA ASP A 153 -32.54 26.81 20.62
C ASP A 153 -32.49 26.19 19.23
N GLY A 154 -31.65 25.15 19.06
CA GLY A 154 -31.51 24.37 17.85
C GLY A 154 -30.81 25.11 16.71
N LEU A 155 -30.02 26.16 16.99
CA LEU A 155 -29.47 27.09 16.01
C LEU A 155 -27.94 27.09 15.93
N SER A 156 -27.25 26.72 17.01
CA SER A 156 -25.80 26.74 17.12
C SER A 156 -25.16 25.63 16.27
N GLU A 157 -24.18 26.03 15.44
CA GLU A 157 -23.63 25.20 14.37
C GLU A 157 -22.23 24.68 14.70
N VAL A 158 -22.02 23.39 14.47
CA VAL A 158 -20.71 22.75 14.42
C VAL A 158 -20.34 22.45 12.97
N THR A 159 -19.20 22.95 12.51
CA THR A 159 -18.64 22.61 11.20
C THR A 159 -17.67 21.46 11.30
N VAL A 160 -17.61 20.62 10.27
CA VAL A 160 -16.68 19.49 10.18
C VAL A 160 -15.78 19.63 8.95
N THR A 161 -14.48 19.45 9.15
CA THR A 161 -13.50 19.28 8.06
C THR A 161 -12.91 17.88 8.08
N VAL A 162 -12.37 17.43 6.95
CA VAL A 162 -11.65 16.16 6.84
C VAL A 162 -10.25 16.35 6.30
N ASP A 163 -9.27 15.76 6.98
CA ASP A 163 -7.88 15.68 6.57
C ASP A 163 -7.49 14.22 6.28
N GLY A 164 -6.70 14.02 5.22
CA GLY A 164 -6.25 12.70 4.79
C GLY A 164 -5.60 12.77 3.40
N ASN A 165 -4.98 11.68 2.98
CA ASN A 165 -4.32 11.59 1.68
C ASN A 165 -5.35 11.59 0.53
N ASP A 166 -5.01 12.22 -0.59
CA ASP A 166 -5.83 12.15 -1.83
C ASP A 166 -5.62 10.81 -2.56
N THR A 167 -4.48 10.17 -2.34
CA THR A 167 -4.09 8.93 -3.01
C THR A 167 -3.49 7.96 -2.00
N VAL A 168 -3.90 6.70 -2.08
CA VAL A 168 -3.45 5.60 -1.23
C VAL A 168 -3.01 4.48 -2.16
N THR A 169 -1.78 4.01 -2.00
CA THR A 169 -1.34 2.79 -2.71
C THR A 169 -2.11 1.60 -2.15
N GLU A 170 -2.58 0.70 -3.01
CA GLU A 170 -3.25 -0.53 -2.58
C GLU A 170 -2.38 -1.36 -1.63
N GLY A 171 -3.01 -2.23 -0.84
CA GLY A 171 -2.36 -2.96 0.25
C GLY A 171 -1.96 -2.12 1.47
N LEU A 172 -1.97 -0.79 1.38
CA LEU A 172 -1.65 0.08 2.50
C LEU A 172 -2.90 0.55 3.26
N ALA A 173 -2.70 0.80 4.56
CA ALA A 173 -3.68 1.47 5.41
C ALA A 173 -3.36 2.96 5.54
N THR A 174 -4.41 3.78 5.62
CA THR A 174 -4.32 5.22 5.89
C THR A 174 -5.40 5.66 6.85
N GLU A 175 -5.25 6.84 7.44
CA GLU A 175 -6.24 7.44 8.32
C GLU A 175 -6.85 8.70 7.70
N TYR A 176 -8.13 8.91 7.96
CA TYR A 176 -8.88 10.13 7.70
C TYR A 176 -9.34 10.72 9.02
N THR A 177 -8.97 11.97 9.27
CA THR A 177 -9.25 12.68 10.51
C THR A 177 -10.34 13.71 10.25
N PHE A 178 -11.47 13.54 10.91
CA PHE A 178 -12.57 14.50 10.92
C PHE A 178 -12.42 15.43 12.12
N ASN A 179 -12.32 16.73 11.86
CA ASN A 179 -12.16 17.77 12.89
C ASN A 179 -13.45 18.56 13.02
N LEU A 180 -14.01 18.60 14.22
CA LEU A 180 -15.20 19.37 14.58
C LEU A 180 -14.77 20.75 15.10
N SER A 181 -15.57 21.79 14.86
CA SER A 181 -15.29 23.13 15.41
C SER A 181 -15.56 23.27 16.90
N SER A 182 -16.30 22.32 17.48
CA SER A 182 -16.65 22.24 18.90
C SER A 182 -16.51 20.80 19.40
N PRO A 183 -16.23 20.58 20.69
CA PRO A 183 -16.08 19.25 21.25
C PRO A 183 -17.42 18.50 21.29
N ALA A 184 -17.38 17.18 21.10
CA ALA A 184 -18.51 16.30 21.35
C ALA A 184 -18.44 15.73 22.79
N PRO A 185 -19.59 15.48 23.44
CA PRO A 185 -19.64 14.81 24.73
C PRO A 185 -18.95 13.44 24.74
N GLU A 186 -18.48 13.02 25.91
CA GLU A 186 -17.83 11.71 26.07
C GLU A 186 -18.79 10.59 25.66
N GLY A 187 -18.31 9.69 24.80
CA GLY A 187 -19.09 8.54 24.31
C GLY A 187 -19.77 8.76 22.96
N SER A 188 -19.73 9.98 22.39
CA SER A 188 -20.23 10.25 21.04
C SER A 188 -19.53 9.41 19.96
N LYS A 189 -20.29 9.12 18.90
CA LYS A 189 -19.87 8.34 17.73
C LYS A 189 -20.05 9.15 16.46
N ALA A 190 -19.03 9.15 15.60
CA ALA A 190 -19.16 9.64 14.24
C ALA A 190 -19.65 8.50 13.34
N ILE A 191 -20.70 8.79 12.56
CA ILE A 191 -21.18 7.90 11.52
C ILE A 191 -20.42 8.26 10.23
N ILE A 192 -19.65 7.31 9.74
CA ILE A 192 -18.84 7.45 8.52
C ILE A 192 -19.48 6.63 7.41
N ARG A 193 -19.66 7.25 6.25
CA ARG A 193 -20.04 6.59 5.01
C ARG A 193 -18.78 6.36 4.17
N TYR A 194 -18.58 5.11 3.80
CA TYR A 194 -17.58 4.70 2.82
C TYR A 194 -18.32 4.32 1.53
N THR A 195 -17.99 4.95 0.42
CA THR A 195 -18.56 4.67 -0.89
C THR A 195 -17.46 4.22 -1.84
N TYR A 196 -17.69 3.14 -2.58
CA TYR A 196 -16.77 2.66 -3.60
C TYR A 196 -17.54 2.24 -4.86
N THR A 197 -16.86 2.31 -5.99
CA THR A 197 -17.40 1.88 -7.29
C THR A 197 -16.80 0.55 -7.67
N ASP A 198 -17.63 -0.44 -7.97
CA ASP A 198 -17.17 -1.73 -8.47
C ASP A 198 -16.68 -1.64 -9.94
N ASP A 199 -16.06 -2.70 -10.44
CA ASP A 199 -15.54 -2.75 -11.81
C ASP A 199 -16.65 -2.67 -12.88
N ASN A 200 -17.92 -2.82 -12.49
CA ASN A 200 -19.09 -2.64 -13.35
C ASN A 200 -19.64 -1.21 -13.32
N GLY A 201 -19.03 -0.30 -12.55
CA GLY A 201 -19.47 1.08 -12.41
C GLY A 201 -20.63 1.26 -11.42
N ASN A 202 -20.98 0.25 -10.62
CA ASN A 202 -22.00 0.37 -9.60
C ASN A 202 -21.39 0.93 -8.31
N GLU A 203 -22.02 1.96 -7.77
CA GLU A 203 -21.66 2.52 -6.47
C GLU A 203 -22.31 1.72 -5.34
N THR A 204 -21.51 1.36 -4.35
CA THR A 204 -21.95 0.75 -3.09
C THR A 204 -21.49 1.62 -1.93
N SER A 205 -22.37 1.84 -0.95
CA SER A 205 -22.04 2.60 0.27
C SER A 205 -22.28 1.75 1.52
N GLU A 206 -21.36 1.86 2.47
CA GLU A 206 -21.43 1.23 3.79
C GLU A 206 -21.32 2.29 4.89
N LEU A 207 -21.97 2.04 6.03
CA LEU A 207 -21.88 2.90 7.21
C LEU A 207 -21.08 2.21 8.30
N THR A 208 -20.20 2.95 8.95
CA THR A 208 -19.41 2.50 10.10
C THR A 208 -19.42 3.57 11.18
N GLU A 209 -19.37 3.15 12.44
CA GLU A 209 -19.25 4.05 13.58
C GLU A 209 -17.81 4.09 14.09
N VAL A 210 -17.29 5.29 14.35
CA VAL A 210 -16.01 5.50 15.01
C VAL A 210 -16.20 6.37 16.25
N SER A 211 -15.38 6.19 17.28
CA SER A 211 -15.43 7.04 18.47
C SER A 211 -15.00 8.46 18.14
N VAL A 212 -15.71 9.44 18.72
CA VAL A 212 -15.24 10.83 18.78
C VAL A 212 -14.48 11.02 20.08
N ASN A 213 -13.29 11.60 20.01
CA ASN A 213 -12.53 12.03 21.17
C ASN A 213 -12.42 13.55 21.12
N ASP A 214 -13.16 14.23 22.00
CA ASP A 214 -13.22 15.69 22.05
C ASP A 214 -13.74 16.26 20.71
N SER A 215 -12.92 16.99 19.95
CA SER A 215 -13.28 17.52 18.63
C SER A 215 -12.81 16.66 17.45
N VAL A 216 -12.37 15.41 17.67
CA VAL A 216 -11.71 14.61 16.63
C VAL A 216 -12.29 13.21 16.51
N ALA A 217 -12.62 12.80 15.28
CA ALA A 217 -12.94 11.42 14.93
C ALA A 217 -11.96 10.90 13.87
N VAL A 218 -11.43 9.69 14.05
CA VAL A 218 -10.45 9.08 13.14
C VAL A 218 -11.03 7.81 12.53
N TYR A 219 -11.02 7.75 11.20
CA TYR A 219 -11.40 6.58 10.42
C TYR A 219 -10.18 5.98 9.73
N SER A 220 -9.90 4.69 9.97
CA SER A 220 -8.83 3.97 9.30
C SER A 220 -9.38 3.27 8.05
N LEU A 221 -8.90 3.69 6.87
CA LEU A 221 -9.15 3.02 5.61
C LEU A 221 -8.06 1.97 5.39
N SER A 222 -8.44 0.73 5.14
CA SER A 222 -7.54 -0.34 4.72
C SER A 222 -7.89 -0.80 3.32
N THR A 223 -6.88 -0.97 2.47
CA THR A 223 -7.04 -1.46 1.11
C THR A 223 -6.50 -2.89 1.00
N THR A 224 -7.00 -3.65 0.04
CA THR A 224 -6.52 -5.00 -0.25
C THR A 224 -5.39 -4.96 -1.26
N ASP A 225 -4.35 -5.75 -1.02
CA ASP A 225 -3.22 -5.94 -1.93
C ASP A 225 -3.48 -7.15 -2.84
N ASN A 226 -3.13 -7.08 -4.12
CA ASN A 226 -3.28 -8.20 -5.03
C ASN A 226 -2.29 -8.18 -6.21
N TYR A 227 -1.92 -9.37 -6.70
CA TYR A 227 -0.93 -9.56 -7.77
C TYR A 227 -1.34 -9.09 -9.17
N LEU A 228 -2.60 -8.66 -9.37
CA LEU A 228 -3.12 -8.33 -10.68
C LEU A 228 -3.11 -6.83 -10.88
N TRP A 229 -2.49 -6.42 -11.99
CA TRP A 229 -2.55 -5.04 -12.42
C TRP A 229 -4.00 -4.61 -12.65
N GLN A 230 -4.38 -3.50 -12.02
CA GLN A 230 -5.69 -2.88 -12.17
C GLN A 230 -5.55 -1.38 -12.44
N ASN A 231 -6.63 -0.80 -12.95
CA ASN A 231 -6.72 0.66 -12.98
C ASN A 231 -6.98 1.17 -11.56
N ASP A 232 -6.48 2.38 -11.29
CA ASP A 232 -6.80 3.12 -10.09
C ASP A 232 -8.31 3.13 -9.81
N LYS A 233 -8.68 2.87 -8.56
CA LYS A 233 -10.07 2.89 -8.10
C LYS A 233 -10.35 4.18 -7.35
N SER A 234 -11.61 4.63 -7.39
CA SER A 234 -12.05 5.79 -6.63
C SER A 234 -12.98 5.36 -5.50
N VAL A 235 -12.71 5.89 -4.31
CA VAL A 235 -13.55 5.70 -3.13
C VAL A 235 -13.80 7.06 -2.49
N SER A 236 -14.86 7.18 -1.70
CA SER A 236 -15.20 8.41 -0.98
C SER A 236 -15.44 8.09 0.49
N VAL A 237 -14.85 8.88 1.38
CA VAL A 237 -15.02 8.79 2.84
C VAL A 237 -15.69 10.08 3.31
N GLU A 238 -16.87 9.94 3.92
CA GLU A 238 -17.73 11.06 4.32
C GLU A 238 -18.20 10.88 5.76
N LEU A 239 -18.10 11.93 6.58
CA LEU A 239 -18.80 11.97 7.86
C LEU A 239 -20.22 12.46 7.65
N VAL A 240 -21.19 11.70 8.12
CA VAL A 240 -22.61 11.97 7.83
C VAL A 240 -23.37 12.48 9.05
N ASN A 241 -22.94 12.11 10.25
CA ASN A 241 -23.55 12.55 11.48
C ASN A 241 -22.63 12.31 12.70
N ILE A 242 -22.92 12.99 13.80
CA ILE A 242 -22.40 12.68 15.14
C ILE A 242 -23.58 12.34 16.03
N VAL A 243 -23.53 11.18 16.68
CA VAL A 243 -24.59 10.68 17.55
C VAL A 243 -24.08 10.39 18.96
N ASP A 244 -24.97 10.47 19.94
CA ASP A 244 -24.71 10.08 21.32
C ASP A 244 -24.69 8.55 21.50
N ALA A 245 -24.52 8.09 22.74
CA ALA A 245 -24.52 6.67 23.08
C ALA A 245 -25.86 5.94 22.78
N ASN A 246 -26.94 6.68 22.55
CA ASN A 246 -28.27 6.16 22.24
C ASN A 246 -28.63 6.28 20.75
N GLY A 247 -27.74 6.83 19.92
CA GLY A 247 -27.97 7.06 18.50
C GLY A 247 -28.79 8.33 18.18
N GLN A 248 -28.94 9.25 19.13
CA GLN A 248 -29.56 10.56 18.92
C GLN A 248 -28.51 11.57 18.43
N ASN A 249 -28.94 12.58 17.67
CA ASN A 249 -28.03 13.64 17.22
C ASN A 249 -27.39 14.34 18.42
N THR A 250 -26.07 14.52 18.39
CA THR A 250 -25.34 15.17 19.47
C THR A 250 -25.41 16.69 19.45
N PHE A 251 -25.42 17.28 18.25
CA PHE A 251 -25.38 18.73 18.08
C PHE A 251 -26.70 19.25 17.56
N GLU A 252 -27.03 20.49 17.93
CA GLU A 252 -28.22 21.21 17.44
C GLU A 252 -28.21 21.27 15.90
N LYS A 253 -27.06 21.69 15.35
CA LYS A 253 -26.80 21.74 13.93
C LYS A 253 -25.37 21.30 13.60
N LEU A 254 -25.26 20.35 12.67
CA LEU A 254 -23.99 19.84 12.18
C LEU A 254 -23.85 20.12 10.68
N ASP A 255 -22.86 20.91 10.30
CA ASP A 255 -22.49 21.16 8.91
C ASP A 255 -21.36 20.20 8.48
N VAL A 256 -21.75 19.20 7.68
CA VAL A 256 -20.86 18.19 7.09
C VAL A 256 -20.47 18.50 5.64
N SER A 257 -20.77 19.70 5.13
CA SER A 257 -20.54 20.04 3.73
C SER A 257 -19.06 19.98 3.30
N ALA A 258 -18.13 20.14 4.24
CA ALA A 258 -16.69 20.02 4.03
C ALA A 258 -16.09 18.73 4.62
N ALA A 259 -16.95 17.75 4.98
CA ALA A 259 -16.57 16.52 5.65
C ALA A 259 -16.60 15.29 4.72
N SER A 260 -16.24 15.49 3.45
CA SER A 260 -16.11 14.42 2.46
C SER A 260 -14.76 14.50 1.75
N LYS A 261 -14.18 13.33 1.51
CA LYS A 261 -12.88 13.17 0.84
C LYS A 261 -12.99 12.08 -0.21
N ASP A 262 -12.77 12.46 -1.47
CA ASP A 262 -12.55 11.51 -2.55
C ASP A 262 -11.08 11.06 -2.54
N VAL A 263 -10.88 9.76 -2.73
CA VAL A 263 -9.60 9.09 -2.57
C VAL A 263 -9.38 8.19 -3.77
N THR A 264 -8.21 8.32 -4.38
CA THR A 264 -7.72 7.38 -5.39
C THR A 264 -6.97 6.25 -4.72
N ILE A 265 -7.43 5.01 -4.90
CA ILE A 265 -6.66 3.81 -4.60
C ILE A 265 -5.81 3.51 -5.81
N ALA A 266 -4.52 3.82 -5.70
CA ALA A 266 -3.56 3.65 -6.78
C ALA A 266 -2.99 2.24 -6.78
N GLU A 267 -2.94 1.67 -7.97
CA GLU A 267 -2.21 0.43 -8.25
C GLU A 267 -0.75 0.58 -7.84
N ASP A 268 -0.16 -0.47 -7.25
CA ASP A 268 1.20 -0.42 -6.74
C ASP A 268 2.30 -0.69 -7.78
N ALA A 269 1.89 -1.00 -9.01
CA ALA A 269 2.78 -1.28 -10.13
C ALA A 269 3.84 -0.18 -10.33
N GLY A 270 5.10 -0.60 -10.38
CA GLY A 270 6.25 0.30 -10.53
C GLY A 270 6.68 1.03 -9.25
N THR A 271 6.06 0.72 -8.12
CA THR A 271 6.53 1.16 -6.79
C THR A 271 7.49 0.15 -6.17
N ALA A 272 7.99 0.44 -4.96
CA ALA A 272 8.78 -0.51 -4.18
C ALA A 272 7.96 -1.66 -3.57
N TYR A 273 6.63 -1.57 -3.66
CA TYR A 273 5.68 -2.56 -3.15
C TYR A 273 5.21 -3.51 -4.25
N ALA A 274 5.42 -3.14 -5.52
CA ALA A 274 4.97 -3.89 -6.70
C ALA A 274 5.23 -5.39 -6.60
N ASP A 275 4.18 -6.15 -6.85
CA ASP A 275 4.20 -7.60 -6.82
C ASP A 275 5.10 -8.20 -7.90
N THR A 276 5.77 -9.30 -7.56
CA THR A 276 6.61 -10.07 -8.51
C THR A 276 6.07 -11.46 -8.71
N VAL A 277 5.86 -11.85 -9.98
CA VAL A 277 5.46 -13.21 -10.37
C VAL A 277 6.68 -13.96 -10.90
N LYS A 278 6.91 -15.18 -10.40
CA LYS A 278 7.92 -16.09 -10.91
C LYS A 278 7.34 -16.95 -12.02
N VAL A 279 8.08 -17.02 -13.13
CA VAL A 279 7.72 -17.84 -14.29
C VAL A 279 8.76 -18.94 -14.48
N THR A 280 8.31 -20.16 -14.75
CA THR A 280 9.17 -21.29 -15.13
C THR A 280 8.67 -21.91 -16.43
N LEU A 281 9.60 -22.40 -17.26
CA LEU A 281 9.31 -23.08 -18.52
C LEU A 281 9.87 -24.50 -18.44
N SER A 282 9.07 -25.47 -18.84
CA SER A 282 9.46 -26.88 -18.96
C SER A 282 8.91 -27.44 -20.27
N GLY A 283 9.55 -28.45 -20.85
CA GLY A 283 9.12 -29.05 -22.11
C GLY A 283 10.13 -30.06 -22.62
N ASP A 284 9.97 -30.42 -23.89
CA ASP A 284 10.87 -31.37 -24.55
C ASP A 284 12.28 -30.77 -24.74
N GLU A 285 13.32 -31.52 -24.36
CA GLU A 285 14.72 -31.12 -24.54
C GLU A 285 15.24 -31.43 -25.95
N THR A 286 14.62 -32.37 -26.63
CA THR A 286 14.95 -32.81 -27.99
C THR A 286 13.67 -33.17 -28.74
N VAL A 287 13.62 -32.89 -30.04
CA VAL A 287 12.50 -33.25 -30.92
C VAL A 287 13.07 -33.66 -32.28
N THR A 288 12.49 -34.70 -32.90
CA THR A 288 12.87 -35.10 -34.26
C THR A 288 12.24 -34.15 -35.28
N GLU A 289 12.93 -33.86 -36.38
CA GLU A 289 12.34 -33.11 -37.50
C GLU A 289 11.03 -33.74 -38.00
N GLY A 290 10.06 -32.87 -38.31
CA GLY A 290 8.69 -33.26 -38.65
C GLY A 290 7.80 -33.59 -37.45
N GLU A 291 8.36 -33.71 -36.24
CA GLU A 291 7.60 -33.94 -35.02
C GLU A 291 7.27 -32.63 -34.28
N THR A 292 6.41 -32.74 -33.28
CA THR A 292 5.92 -31.63 -32.47
C THR A 292 6.52 -31.69 -31.08
N ALA A 293 7.21 -30.62 -30.67
CA ALA A 293 7.65 -30.41 -29.30
C ALA A 293 6.54 -29.75 -28.47
N SER A 294 6.46 -30.08 -27.18
CA SER A 294 5.48 -29.56 -26.23
C SER A 294 6.15 -28.85 -25.06
N TYR A 295 5.59 -27.71 -24.68
CA TYR A 295 6.09 -26.87 -23.60
C TYR A 295 4.97 -26.43 -22.67
N THR A 296 5.31 -26.22 -21.41
CA THR A 296 4.44 -25.72 -20.34
C THR A 296 5.13 -24.59 -19.60
N VAL A 297 4.51 -23.42 -19.62
CA VAL A 297 4.81 -22.28 -18.77
C VAL A 297 4.04 -22.44 -17.47
N GLN A 298 4.71 -22.27 -16.33
CA GLN A 298 4.14 -22.34 -14.99
C GLN A 298 4.38 -21.01 -14.28
N LEU A 299 3.29 -20.40 -13.81
CA LEU A 299 3.24 -19.22 -12.96
C LEU A 299 3.15 -19.65 -11.49
N ASP A 300 3.78 -18.91 -10.58
CA ASP A 300 3.61 -19.13 -9.13
C ASP A 300 2.46 -18.30 -8.51
N GLN A 301 1.92 -17.35 -9.26
CA GLN A 301 0.73 -16.57 -8.92
C GLN A 301 -0.38 -16.79 -9.94
N PHE A 302 -1.62 -16.59 -9.51
CA PHE A 302 -2.78 -16.74 -10.36
C PHE A 302 -2.83 -15.63 -11.41
N ALA A 303 -3.06 -16.01 -12.67
CA ALA A 303 -3.44 -15.11 -13.74
C ALA A 303 -4.85 -15.48 -14.25
N PRO A 304 -5.69 -14.50 -14.63
CA PRO A 304 -7.02 -14.79 -15.17
C PRO A 304 -6.96 -15.77 -16.36
N PRO A 305 -7.82 -16.81 -16.42
CA PRO A 305 -7.89 -17.71 -17.57
C PRO A 305 -8.10 -16.96 -18.87
N GLY A 306 -7.37 -17.36 -19.92
CA GLY A 306 -7.34 -16.62 -21.18
C GLY A 306 -6.23 -15.56 -21.27
N SER A 307 -5.49 -15.29 -20.20
CA SER A 307 -4.31 -14.41 -20.25
C SER A 307 -3.28 -14.90 -21.28
N THR A 308 -2.53 -13.97 -21.87
CA THR A 308 -1.62 -14.26 -22.99
C THR A 308 -0.16 -14.27 -22.53
N VAL A 309 0.53 -15.39 -22.70
CA VAL A 309 1.99 -15.48 -22.59
C VAL A 309 2.59 -15.20 -23.95
N LYS A 310 3.43 -14.18 -24.09
CA LYS A 310 4.15 -13.91 -25.33
C LYS A 310 5.44 -14.74 -25.38
N LEU A 311 5.68 -15.33 -26.54
CA LEU A 311 6.82 -16.21 -26.77
C LEU A 311 7.80 -15.52 -27.71
N SER A 312 9.09 -15.67 -27.42
CA SER A 312 10.19 -15.16 -28.24
C SER A 312 11.21 -16.28 -28.43
N TYR A 313 11.69 -16.42 -29.65
CA TYR A 313 12.61 -17.48 -30.04
C TYR A 313 13.97 -16.88 -30.39
N THR A 314 15.02 -17.60 -30.03
CA THR A 314 16.37 -17.40 -30.53
C THR A 314 16.85 -18.70 -31.13
N TYR A 315 17.57 -18.61 -32.22
CA TYR A 315 18.01 -19.75 -33.00
C TYR A 315 19.54 -19.86 -32.88
N ILE A 316 20.03 -21.07 -32.63
CA ILE A 316 21.46 -21.37 -32.50
C ILE A 316 21.91 -22.15 -33.74
N ASP A 317 21.47 -23.41 -33.86
CA ASP A 317 21.84 -24.32 -34.95
C ASP A 317 20.67 -24.59 -35.93
N ALA A 318 19.64 -23.75 -35.86
CA ALA A 318 18.43 -23.84 -36.69
C ALA A 318 18.17 -22.50 -37.37
N GLU A 319 17.41 -22.49 -38.45
CA GLU A 319 16.87 -21.31 -39.09
C GLU A 319 15.42 -21.03 -38.65
N LYS A 320 14.95 -19.81 -38.91
CA LYS A 320 13.57 -19.42 -38.59
C LYS A 320 12.52 -20.29 -39.29
N ASN A 321 12.86 -20.85 -40.45
CA ASN A 321 12.03 -21.73 -41.27
C ASN A 321 11.91 -23.15 -40.71
N ASP A 322 12.77 -23.57 -39.79
CA ASP A 322 12.82 -24.96 -39.30
C ASP A 322 11.71 -25.25 -38.30
N ILE A 323 11.09 -24.20 -37.77
CA ILE A 323 9.96 -24.31 -36.86
C ILE A 323 8.81 -23.40 -37.30
N VAL A 324 7.60 -23.81 -36.94
CA VAL A 324 6.44 -22.92 -36.95
C VAL A 324 6.34 -22.24 -35.59
N GLU A 325 6.86 -21.02 -35.49
CA GLU A 325 6.78 -20.20 -34.27
C GLU A 325 5.32 -19.98 -33.85
N GLN A 326 5.03 -20.18 -32.57
CA GLN A 326 3.83 -19.64 -31.94
C GLN A 326 4.16 -18.29 -31.30
N ALA A 327 3.44 -17.23 -31.65
CA ALA A 327 3.68 -15.92 -31.04
C ALA A 327 3.25 -15.87 -29.57
N THR A 328 2.31 -16.72 -29.17
CA THR A 328 1.66 -16.67 -27.87
C THR A 328 1.20 -18.04 -27.39
N ALA A 329 1.18 -18.24 -26.07
CA ALA A 329 0.43 -19.28 -25.38
C ALA A 329 -0.67 -18.66 -24.53
N THR A 330 -1.71 -19.42 -24.19
CA THR A 330 -2.83 -18.94 -23.37
C THR A 330 -2.84 -19.64 -22.02
N VAL A 331 -3.00 -18.87 -20.95
CA VAL A 331 -3.18 -19.41 -19.59
C VAL A 331 -4.50 -20.17 -19.52
N GLY A 332 -4.43 -21.42 -19.07
CA GLY A 332 -5.57 -22.32 -18.97
C GLY A 332 -6.54 -21.96 -17.85
N GLU A 333 -7.57 -22.78 -17.70
CA GLU A 333 -8.62 -22.62 -16.68
C GLU A 333 -8.10 -22.73 -15.23
N ASP A 334 -6.92 -23.34 -15.04
CA ASP A 334 -6.30 -23.39 -13.71
C ASP A 334 -5.73 -22.03 -13.27
N GLY A 335 -5.49 -21.11 -14.20
CA GLY A 335 -4.91 -19.80 -13.95
C GLY A 335 -3.40 -19.81 -13.65
N TYR A 336 -2.75 -20.97 -13.73
CA TYR A 336 -1.32 -21.12 -13.37
C TYR A 336 -0.47 -21.68 -14.50
N THR A 337 -1.07 -22.36 -15.47
CA THR A 337 -0.33 -23.00 -16.56
C THR A 337 -0.73 -22.47 -17.92
N ALA A 338 0.24 -22.33 -18.83
CA ALA A 338 0.00 -22.11 -20.25
C ALA A 338 0.80 -23.15 -21.05
N THR A 339 0.12 -23.96 -21.85
CA THR A 339 0.75 -24.97 -22.70
C THR A 339 0.77 -24.52 -24.15
N PHE A 340 1.84 -24.84 -24.85
CA PHE A 340 1.97 -24.60 -26.28
C PHE A 340 2.83 -25.66 -26.95
N THR A 341 2.74 -25.76 -28.27
CA THR A 341 3.50 -26.72 -29.06
C THR A 341 4.28 -26.02 -30.15
N ILE A 342 5.43 -26.56 -30.51
CA ILE A 342 6.24 -26.08 -31.64
C ILE A 342 6.35 -27.22 -32.64
N ASN A 343 5.89 -26.99 -33.86
CA ASN A 343 6.05 -27.95 -34.93
C ASN A 343 7.40 -27.70 -35.59
N THR A 344 8.23 -28.73 -35.68
CA THR A 344 9.42 -28.71 -36.52
C THR A 344 9.04 -29.01 -37.96
N VAL A 345 9.78 -28.46 -38.91
CA VAL A 345 9.58 -28.70 -40.34
C VAL A 345 10.47 -29.87 -40.74
N ASP A 346 9.86 -30.93 -41.29
CA ASP A 346 10.58 -31.99 -42.00
C ASP A 346 10.93 -31.44 -43.39
N ASP A 347 12.13 -30.88 -43.49
CA ASP A 347 12.70 -30.53 -44.78
C ASP A 347 13.86 -31.47 -45.14
N ALA A 348 14.31 -31.38 -46.39
CA ALA A 348 15.38 -32.24 -46.90
C ALA A 348 16.76 -31.60 -46.72
N LEU A 349 16.83 -30.45 -46.04
CA LEU A 349 18.08 -29.78 -45.70
C LEU A 349 18.63 -30.41 -44.43
N ARG A 350 19.92 -30.18 -44.20
CA ARG A 350 20.66 -30.84 -43.14
C ARG A 350 21.28 -29.73 -42.31
N GLU A 351 20.84 -29.61 -41.07
CA GLU A 351 21.25 -28.51 -40.20
C GLU A 351 22.70 -28.65 -39.75
N SER A 352 23.40 -27.51 -39.62
CA SER A 352 24.86 -27.46 -39.41
C SER A 352 25.36 -28.05 -38.08
N GLY A 353 24.45 -28.40 -37.15
CA GLY A 353 24.73 -29.17 -35.94
C GLY A 353 24.92 -30.68 -36.19
N ASP A 354 24.55 -31.18 -37.38
CA ASP A 354 24.65 -32.59 -37.72
C ASP A 354 25.98 -32.93 -38.42
N SER A 355 26.93 -33.42 -37.60
CA SER A 355 28.00 -34.41 -37.91
C SER A 355 29.44 -33.89 -37.91
N ILE A 356 30.25 -34.43 -36.98
CA ILE A 356 31.70 -34.55 -37.10
C ILE A 356 32.02 -35.35 -38.37
N VAL A 357 32.93 -34.87 -39.21
CA VAL A 357 33.40 -35.59 -40.40
C VAL A 357 34.79 -36.15 -40.14
N LEU A 358 34.98 -37.46 -40.35
CA LEU A 358 36.24 -38.16 -40.14
C LEU A 358 36.65 -38.87 -41.43
N PHE A 359 37.90 -38.67 -41.85
CA PHE A 359 38.54 -39.34 -42.98
C PHE A 359 39.63 -40.26 -42.44
N GLU A 360 39.47 -41.57 -42.61
CA GLU A 360 40.54 -42.53 -42.34
C GLU A 360 41.67 -42.32 -43.37
N ALA A 361 42.93 -42.25 -42.94
CA ALA A 361 44.05 -41.87 -43.80
C ALA A 361 44.25 -42.87 -44.93
N GLU A 362 43.95 -44.15 -44.71
CA GLU A 362 44.02 -45.22 -45.70
C GLU A 362 42.93 -45.10 -46.80
N ASP A 363 41.94 -44.22 -46.64
CA ASP A 363 40.80 -44.05 -47.55
C ASP A 363 40.97 -42.96 -48.62
N TYR A 364 42.21 -42.55 -48.90
CA TYR A 364 42.52 -41.56 -49.94
C TYR A 364 41.95 -41.95 -51.32
N THR A 365 41.58 -40.97 -52.13
CA THR A 365 41.08 -41.12 -53.51
C THR A 365 42.19 -40.98 -54.57
N SER A 366 43.22 -40.17 -54.30
CA SER A 366 44.45 -40.09 -55.09
C SER A 366 45.65 -39.73 -54.23
N TYR A 367 46.87 -39.92 -54.75
CA TYR A 367 48.09 -39.79 -53.95
C TYR A 367 49.33 -39.52 -54.82
N HIS A 368 50.43 -39.14 -54.18
CA HIS A 368 51.79 -39.23 -54.68
C HIS A 368 52.68 -39.85 -53.61
N ASP A 369 53.34 -40.93 -54.00
CA ASP A 369 54.30 -41.68 -53.20
C ASP A 369 55.66 -41.65 -53.89
N ALA A 370 56.74 -41.52 -53.11
CA ALA A 370 58.10 -41.36 -53.64
C ALA A 370 58.71 -42.68 -54.15
N ASP A 371 58.23 -43.84 -53.68
CA ASP A 371 58.57 -45.17 -54.21
C ASP A 371 57.39 -45.75 -55.00
N ASP A 372 57.62 -46.16 -56.25
CA ASP A 372 56.56 -46.79 -57.07
C ASP A 372 56.30 -48.26 -56.70
N ARG A 373 56.96 -48.72 -55.64
CA ARG A 373 56.74 -49.99 -54.97
C ARG A 373 56.19 -49.70 -53.59
N ASP A 374 55.05 -50.32 -53.26
CA ASP A 374 54.69 -50.65 -51.88
C ASP A 374 55.91 -51.36 -51.26
N SER A 375 56.74 -50.58 -50.58
CA SER A 375 58.03 -50.97 -50.05
C SER A 375 57.85 -51.58 -48.66
N GLY A 376 56.59 -51.63 -48.19
CA GLY A 376 55.97 -52.63 -47.33
C GLY A 376 56.09 -54.07 -47.86
N PHE A 377 57.27 -54.46 -48.35
CA PHE A 377 57.61 -55.83 -48.70
C PHE A 377 57.45 -56.75 -47.49
N ALA A 378 56.31 -57.43 -47.46
CA ALA A 378 56.18 -58.86 -47.14
C ALA A 378 56.50 -59.32 -45.71
N PHE A 379 56.14 -58.57 -44.65
CA PHE A 379 56.15 -59.15 -43.30
C PHE A 379 54.89 -59.07 -42.45
N LEU A 380 53.85 -58.26 -42.76
CA LEU A 380 52.68 -58.15 -41.86
C LEU A 380 51.30 -57.99 -42.55
N GLY A 381 51.07 -58.55 -43.75
CA GLY A 381 49.70 -58.85 -44.23
C GLY A 381 48.65 -57.71 -44.20
N SER A 382 49.03 -56.46 -44.51
CA SER A 382 48.10 -55.32 -44.64
C SER A 382 47.38 -55.36 -46.00
N SER A 383 46.39 -56.24 -46.15
CA SER A 383 45.63 -56.41 -47.39
C SER A 383 44.61 -55.29 -47.67
N TYR A 384 44.85 -54.04 -47.25
CA TYR A 384 43.83 -52.98 -47.36
C TYR A 384 43.56 -52.60 -48.83
N ARG A 385 44.63 -52.34 -49.59
CA ARG A 385 44.58 -52.01 -51.02
C ARG A 385 45.64 -52.82 -51.76
N ASP A 386 45.39 -54.12 -52.01
CA ASP A 386 46.40 -55.04 -52.60
C ASP A 386 46.22 -55.19 -54.14
N GLY A 387 46.44 -54.08 -54.87
CA GLY A 387 46.30 -53.99 -56.33
C GLY A 387 47.55 -53.45 -57.01
N PRO A 388 47.78 -53.68 -58.32
CA PRO A 388 49.00 -53.27 -59.02
C PRO A 388 49.21 -51.73 -59.15
N TYR A 389 48.44 -50.92 -58.42
CA TYR A 389 48.45 -49.46 -58.41
C TYR A 389 48.17 -48.88 -57.01
N SER A 390 48.52 -49.59 -55.93
CA SER A 390 48.54 -49.05 -54.57
C SER A 390 49.99 -48.72 -54.22
N GLY A 391 50.37 -47.47 -54.41
CA GLY A 391 51.73 -47.00 -54.14
C GLY A 391 51.94 -46.52 -52.71
N VAL A 392 50.88 -46.13 -51.99
CA VAL A 392 50.98 -45.67 -50.59
C VAL A 392 51.26 -46.83 -49.65
N ASP A 393 52.27 -46.66 -48.80
CA ASP A 393 52.63 -47.61 -47.75
C ASP A 393 51.59 -47.57 -46.59
N VAL A 394 50.86 -48.68 -46.40
CA VAL A 394 49.80 -48.81 -45.37
C VAL A 394 50.11 -49.94 -44.40
N ALA A 395 50.16 -49.62 -43.10
CA ALA A 395 50.39 -50.56 -42.02
C ALA A 395 49.10 -50.91 -41.28
N LYS A 396 49.00 -52.15 -40.77
CA LYS A 396 47.88 -52.58 -39.93
C LYS A 396 48.18 -52.32 -38.45
N THR A 397 47.22 -51.74 -37.74
CA THR A 397 47.27 -51.53 -36.27
C THR A 397 46.25 -52.43 -35.56
N ASP A 398 46.16 -52.31 -34.23
CA ASP A 398 45.14 -52.99 -33.42
C ASP A 398 43.73 -52.41 -33.66
N ASP A 399 43.63 -51.14 -34.07
CA ASP A 399 42.39 -50.38 -34.23
C ASP A 399 42.02 -50.03 -35.68
N GLY A 400 42.85 -50.38 -36.67
CA GLY A 400 42.56 -50.09 -38.08
C GLY A 400 43.77 -50.26 -38.99
N HIS A 401 43.95 -49.31 -39.89
CA HIS A 401 45.17 -49.15 -40.65
C HIS A 401 45.68 -47.72 -40.49
N VAL A 402 46.96 -47.52 -40.80
CA VAL A 402 47.56 -46.21 -40.85
C VAL A 402 48.39 -46.08 -42.11
N VAL A 403 48.48 -44.86 -42.62
CA VAL A 403 49.46 -44.52 -43.66
C VAL A 403 50.80 -44.31 -42.96
N SER A 404 51.80 -45.12 -43.34
CA SER A 404 53.12 -45.18 -42.71
C SER A 404 54.21 -45.10 -43.77
N TRP A 405 55.48 -45.13 -43.39
CA TRP A 405 56.63 -44.87 -44.28
C TRP A 405 56.55 -43.57 -45.09
N ILE A 406 55.87 -42.57 -44.53
CA ILE A 406 55.70 -41.27 -45.17
C ILE A 406 57.07 -40.61 -45.41
N GLU A 407 57.34 -40.23 -46.67
CA GLU A 407 58.50 -39.46 -47.08
C GLU A 407 58.17 -37.97 -47.34
N ASP A 408 59.19 -37.10 -47.22
CA ASP A 408 59.05 -35.66 -47.51
C ASP A 408 58.57 -35.42 -48.96
N GLY A 409 57.46 -34.69 -49.09
CA GLY A 409 56.85 -34.30 -50.36
C GLY A 409 55.76 -35.24 -50.86
N GLU A 410 55.42 -36.29 -50.11
CA GLU A 410 54.27 -37.13 -50.37
C GLU A 410 52.95 -36.44 -50.06
N TRP A 411 51.87 -36.91 -50.69
CA TRP A 411 50.54 -36.37 -50.42
C TRP A 411 49.44 -37.38 -50.67
N LEU A 412 48.35 -37.21 -49.93
CA LEU A 412 47.07 -37.91 -50.11
C LEU A 412 46.00 -36.89 -50.50
N GLN A 413 45.00 -37.33 -51.25
CA GLN A 413 43.82 -36.54 -51.57
C GLN A 413 42.56 -37.35 -51.26
N PHE A 414 41.50 -36.67 -50.80
CA PHE A 414 40.21 -37.23 -50.45
C PHE A 414 39.09 -36.43 -51.12
N ASP A 415 38.10 -37.12 -51.65
CA ASP A 415 36.85 -36.48 -52.09
C ASP A 415 36.02 -36.19 -50.85
N THR A 416 35.63 -34.93 -50.63
CA THR A 416 34.89 -34.54 -49.42
C THR A 416 33.40 -34.32 -49.69
N GLN A 417 32.61 -34.37 -48.63
CA GLN A 417 31.23 -33.85 -48.59
C GLN A 417 31.11 -32.77 -47.52
N LEU A 418 32.20 -32.04 -47.25
CA LEU A 418 32.22 -30.93 -46.31
C LEU A 418 31.38 -29.78 -46.87
N LEU A 419 30.68 -29.05 -46.02
CA LEU A 419 29.94 -27.85 -46.44
C LEU A 419 30.74 -26.60 -46.12
N THR A 420 30.33 -25.48 -46.69
CA THR A 420 30.83 -24.14 -46.35
C THR A 420 30.65 -23.90 -44.84
N GLY A 421 31.70 -23.44 -44.14
CA GLY A 421 31.65 -23.25 -42.68
C GLY A 421 33.03 -23.18 -42.02
N GLU A 422 33.07 -22.83 -40.72
CA GLU A 422 34.31 -22.88 -39.92
C GLU A 422 34.42 -24.23 -39.20
N TYR A 423 35.54 -24.92 -39.42
CA TYR A 423 35.85 -26.20 -38.79
C TYR A 423 37.15 -26.10 -38.00
N ARG A 424 37.19 -26.69 -36.81
CA ARG A 424 38.41 -27.06 -36.11
C ARG A 424 38.88 -28.41 -36.65
N ILE A 425 40.15 -28.50 -37.02
CA ILE A 425 40.73 -29.66 -37.70
C ILE A 425 41.67 -30.39 -36.76
N GLU A 426 41.52 -31.70 -36.69
CA GLU A 426 42.33 -32.56 -35.84
C GLU A 426 42.90 -33.73 -36.66
N VAL A 427 44.15 -34.09 -36.46
CA VAL A 427 44.80 -35.24 -37.12
C VAL A 427 45.37 -36.17 -36.07
N ARG A 428 45.17 -37.48 -36.23
CA ARG A 428 45.76 -38.49 -35.33
C ARG A 428 47.02 -39.07 -35.95
N VAL A 429 48.14 -38.93 -35.23
CA VAL A 429 49.49 -39.26 -35.70
C VAL A 429 50.29 -40.01 -34.64
N SER A 430 51.33 -40.73 -35.05
CA SER A 430 52.40 -41.32 -34.21
C SER A 430 53.71 -41.38 -34.99
N GLY A 431 54.86 -41.61 -34.36
CA GLY A 431 56.15 -41.60 -35.07
C GLY A 431 57.36 -41.51 -34.13
N GLU A 432 58.57 -41.61 -34.69
CA GLU A 432 59.83 -41.43 -33.93
C GLU A 432 60.51 -40.08 -34.23
N SER A 433 59.85 -39.19 -34.98
CA SER A 433 60.38 -37.90 -35.41
C SER A 433 59.29 -36.83 -35.47
N ASP A 434 59.69 -35.57 -35.30
CA ASP A 434 58.78 -34.43 -35.48
C ASP A 434 58.21 -34.46 -36.90
N GLY A 435 56.94 -34.07 -37.05
CA GLY A 435 56.23 -34.08 -38.32
C GLY A 435 55.65 -32.71 -38.66
N ASP A 436 55.44 -32.48 -39.96
CA ASP A 436 54.81 -31.29 -40.52
C ASP A 436 53.79 -31.73 -41.58
N ILE A 437 52.53 -31.35 -41.35
CA ILE A 437 51.39 -31.68 -42.22
C ILE A 437 50.67 -30.40 -42.61
N GLU A 438 50.41 -30.24 -43.91
CA GLU A 438 49.51 -29.22 -44.46
C GLU A 438 48.25 -29.87 -45.04
N LEU A 439 47.07 -29.41 -44.61
CA LEU A 439 45.79 -29.74 -45.20
C LEU A 439 45.30 -28.56 -46.05
N ALA A 440 45.15 -28.79 -47.35
CA ALA A 440 44.60 -27.84 -48.31
C ALA A 440 43.22 -28.30 -48.77
N LEU A 441 42.22 -27.43 -48.69
CA LEU A 441 40.85 -27.63 -49.17
C LEU A 441 40.47 -26.47 -50.09
N GLY A 442 40.51 -26.68 -51.40
CA GLY A 442 40.31 -25.61 -52.38
C GLY A 442 41.37 -24.50 -52.23
N ASP A 443 40.92 -23.27 -51.94
CA ASP A 443 41.79 -22.11 -51.72
C ASP A 443 42.22 -21.91 -50.25
N ALA A 444 41.70 -22.73 -49.32
CA ALA A 444 42.00 -22.65 -47.89
C ALA A 444 43.04 -23.71 -47.50
N SER A 445 44.00 -23.38 -46.62
CA SER A 445 44.89 -24.39 -46.03
C SER A 445 45.19 -24.14 -44.56
N VAL A 446 45.51 -25.21 -43.86
CA VAL A 446 46.00 -25.19 -42.47
C VAL A 446 47.23 -26.08 -42.38
N GLN A 447 48.28 -25.62 -41.69
CA GLN A 447 49.53 -26.36 -41.53
C GLN A 447 49.91 -26.37 -40.05
N ALA A 448 50.40 -27.51 -39.57
CA ALA A 448 50.92 -27.64 -38.22
C ALA A 448 52.13 -28.56 -38.15
N THR A 449 53.11 -28.15 -37.34
CA THR A 449 54.22 -28.98 -36.90
C THR A 449 53.89 -29.60 -35.55
N PHE A 450 54.29 -30.86 -35.32
CA PHE A 450 54.06 -31.58 -34.08
C PHE A 450 55.23 -32.51 -33.76
N ASP A 451 55.47 -32.74 -32.47
CA ASP A 451 56.48 -33.69 -32.01
C ASP A 451 55.84 -35.08 -31.86
N THR A 452 56.51 -36.16 -32.26
CA THR A 452 56.06 -37.54 -32.00
C THR A 452 57.06 -38.30 -31.13
N ASP A 453 56.55 -39.19 -30.26
CA ASP A 453 57.38 -39.87 -29.26
C ASP A 453 57.80 -41.29 -29.66
N SER A 454 56.86 -42.05 -30.24
CA SER A 454 57.05 -43.45 -30.68
C SER A 454 56.01 -43.84 -31.73
N GLU A 455 56.37 -44.74 -32.65
CA GLU A 455 55.44 -45.38 -33.62
C GLU A 455 54.26 -46.11 -32.95
N ASP A 456 54.39 -46.53 -31.69
CA ASP A 456 53.32 -47.24 -30.96
C ASP A 456 52.38 -46.30 -30.18
N THR A 457 52.62 -44.98 -30.15
CA THR A 457 51.88 -44.02 -29.33
C THR A 457 51.20 -42.94 -30.15
N PHE A 458 49.90 -43.08 -30.36
CA PHE A 458 49.09 -42.09 -31.09
C PHE A 458 48.71 -40.89 -30.22
N GLN A 459 48.71 -39.72 -30.86
CA GLN A 459 48.19 -38.47 -30.31
C GLN A 459 47.32 -37.75 -31.34
N THR A 460 46.38 -36.94 -30.86
CA THR A 460 45.56 -36.08 -31.71
C THR A 460 46.13 -34.67 -31.67
N ILE A 461 46.53 -34.17 -32.84
CA ILE A 461 47.04 -32.81 -33.04
C ILE A 461 45.89 -31.94 -33.51
N ASP A 462 45.68 -30.81 -32.84
CA ASP A 462 44.76 -29.76 -33.29
C ASP A 462 45.52 -28.84 -34.25
N LEU A 463 45.12 -28.84 -35.52
CA LEU A 463 45.73 -28.01 -36.57
C LEU A 463 45.21 -26.57 -36.50
N GLY A 464 44.16 -26.32 -35.72
CA GLY A 464 43.48 -25.04 -35.63
C GLY A 464 42.20 -25.02 -36.45
N LYS A 465 41.74 -23.79 -36.74
CA LYS A 465 40.47 -23.56 -37.43
C LYS A 465 40.69 -23.21 -38.89
N LEU A 466 39.80 -23.69 -39.74
CA LEU A 466 39.77 -23.41 -41.17
C LEU A 466 38.34 -23.06 -41.60
N SER A 467 38.19 -21.96 -42.33
CA SER A 467 36.91 -21.57 -42.92
C SER A 467 36.84 -22.03 -44.38
N LEU A 468 35.85 -22.85 -44.72
CA LEU A 468 35.55 -23.27 -46.07
C LEU A 468 34.57 -22.29 -46.71
N SER A 469 34.87 -21.83 -47.92
CA SER A 469 34.05 -20.87 -48.68
C SER A 469 33.17 -21.52 -49.75
N ASP A 470 33.39 -22.79 -50.04
CA ASP A 470 32.67 -23.57 -51.05
C ASP A 470 32.34 -24.96 -50.50
N ASP A 471 31.25 -25.54 -50.99
CA ASP A 471 30.85 -26.90 -50.61
C ASP A 471 31.65 -27.96 -51.37
N SER A 472 31.96 -29.05 -50.68
CA SER A 472 32.66 -30.25 -51.15
C SER A 472 34.01 -29.99 -51.84
N PRO A 473 34.93 -29.19 -51.25
CA PRO A 473 36.27 -29.03 -51.80
C PRO A 473 37.07 -30.34 -51.72
N ASP A 474 37.92 -30.62 -52.69
CA ASP A 474 38.89 -31.72 -52.58
C ASP A 474 39.84 -31.44 -51.40
N LEU A 475 40.01 -32.41 -50.50
CA LEU A 475 40.98 -32.34 -49.41
C LEU A 475 42.29 -32.92 -49.88
N ARG A 476 43.37 -32.13 -49.86
CA ARG A 476 44.73 -32.58 -50.08
C ARG A 476 45.55 -32.45 -48.81
N VAL A 477 46.17 -33.55 -48.41
CA VAL A 477 47.05 -33.67 -47.24
C VAL A 477 48.46 -33.79 -47.76
N ASN A 478 49.30 -32.79 -47.50
CA ASN A 478 50.71 -32.79 -47.89
C ASN A 478 51.57 -33.09 -46.67
N PHE A 479 52.52 -34.00 -46.83
CA PHE A 479 53.50 -34.36 -45.81
C PHE A 479 54.81 -33.64 -46.11
N ALA A 480 55.17 -32.68 -45.26
CA ALA A 480 56.38 -31.86 -45.44
C ALA A 480 57.60 -32.44 -44.70
N ASP A 481 57.40 -33.43 -43.83
CA ASP A 481 58.45 -34.17 -43.14
C ASP A 481 58.15 -35.68 -43.19
N SER A 482 59.17 -36.49 -42.89
CA SER A 482 59.10 -37.96 -42.85
C SER A 482 59.24 -38.51 -41.43
N GLY A 483 58.91 -39.79 -41.21
CA GLY A 483 59.18 -40.49 -39.94
C GLY A 483 58.03 -40.47 -38.92
N PHE A 484 56.83 -40.18 -39.41
CA PHE A 484 55.57 -40.35 -38.69
C PHE A 484 54.56 -41.13 -39.54
N GLN A 485 53.46 -41.55 -38.92
CA GLN A 485 52.33 -42.22 -39.52
C GLN A 485 51.02 -41.52 -39.14
N VAL A 486 50.04 -41.58 -40.03
CA VAL A 486 48.74 -40.91 -39.88
C VAL A 486 47.62 -41.95 -39.87
N ASP A 487 46.73 -41.82 -38.88
CA ASP A 487 45.56 -42.68 -38.70
C ASP A 487 44.32 -42.05 -39.32
N TRP A 488 43.92 -40.86 -38.87
CA TRP A 488 42.76 -40.17 -39.44
C TRP A 488 42.86 -38.65 -39.36
N ILE A 489 41.97 -38.00 -40.09
CA ILE A 489 41.74 -36.55 -40.12
C ILE A 489 40.29 -36.26 -39.76
N ARG A 490 40.04 -35.35 -38.83
CA ARG A 490 38.71 -35.02 -38.29
C ARG A 490 38.41 -33.53 -38.40
N PHE A 491 37.21 -33.21 -38.86
CA PHE A 491 36.66 -31.86 -38.97
C PHE A 491 35.51 -31.69 -37.96
N VAL A 492 35.63 -30.69 -37.09
CA VAL A 492 34.65 -30.38 -36.03
C VAL A 492 34.10 -28.96 -36.26
N PRO A 493 32.79 -28.78 -36.51
CA PRO A 493 32.20 -27.44 -36.69
C PRO A 493 32.37 -26.52 -35.46
N VAL A 494 32.42 -25.20 -35.65
CA VAL A 494 32.54 -24.19 -34.58
C VAL A 494 31.26 -23.32 -34.47
N VAL A 495 30.72 -23.12 -33.26
CA VAL A 495 29.49 -22.32 -32.96
C VAL A 495 29.77 -21.17 -31.97
N GLU A 496 29.13 -19.99 -32.12
CA GLU A 496 29.14 -18.87 -31.15
C GLU A 496 27.79 -18.75 -30.38
N GLU A 497 27.83 -18.48 -29.06
CA GLU A 497 26.62 -18.37 -28.21
C GLU A 497 26.14 -16.92 -27.95
N GLY A 498 24.80 -16.72 -27.88
CA GLY A 498 24.16 -15.49 -27.36
C GLY A 498 22.77 -15.75 -26.71
N SER A 499 22.54 -15.18 -25.52
CA SER A 499 21.41 -15.44 -24.60
C SER A 499 20.09 -14.67 -24.86
N ALA A 500 18.92 -15.24 -24.51
CA ALA A 500 17.58 -14.62 -24.62
C ALA A 500 16.86 -14.33 -23.27
N SER A 501 15.91 -13.38 -23.26
CA SER A 501 15.02 -13.02 -22.13
C SER A 501 13.54 -12.92 -22.57
N VAL A 502 12.59 -13.38 -21.74
CA VAL A 502 11.13 -13.43 -22.02
C VAL A 502 10.37 -12.35 -21.23
N PHE A 503 9.33 -11.75 -21.84
CA PHE A 503 8.38 -10.83 -21.17
C PHE A 503 6.93 -11.30 -21.38
N VAL A 504 6.13 -11.32 -20.31
CA VAL A 504 4.69 -11.60 -20.33
C VAL A 504 3.92 -10.27 -20.33
N THR A 505 2.86 -10.15 -21.14
CA THR A 505 1.96 -8.98 -21.11
C THR A 505 0.52 -9.41 -21.35
N GLU A 506 -0.42 -8.78 -20.67
CA GLU A 506 -1.86 -9.06 -20.72
C GLU A 506 -2.53 -8.89 -22.11
N PRO A 507 -3.70 -9.52 -22.32
CA PRO A 507 -4.55 -9.23 -23.46
C PRO A 507 -5.10 -7.79 -23.39
N SER A 508 -5.06 -7.09 -24.53
CA SER A 508 -5.63 -5.76 -24.69
C SER A 508 -7.13 -5.76 -24.38
N GLN A 509 -7.53 -5.12 -23.28
CA GLN A 509 -8.92 -4.75 -23.04
C GLN A 509 -9.34 -3.71 -24.10
N SER A 510 -10.33 -4.03 -24.93
CA SER A 510 -10.97 -3.03 -25.80
C SER A 510 -11.83 -2.09 -24.95
N PRO A 511 -11.95 -0.81 -25.33
CA PRO A 511 -12.59 0.24 -24.52
C PRO A 511 -14.08 0.03 -24.27
#